data_AF-A0A6V7VR33-F1
#
_entry.id   AF-A0A6V7VR33-F1
#
_cell.length_a   1.000
_cell.length_b   1.000
_cell.length_c   1.000
_cell.angle_alpha   90.00
_cell.angle_beta   90.00
_cell.angle_gamma   90.00
#
_symmetry.space_group_name_H-M   'P 1'
#
loop_
_entity.id
_entity.type
_entity.pdbx_description
1 polymer ?
#
loop_
_entity_poly.entity_id
_entity_poly.type
_entity_poly.pdbx_seq_one_letter_code
_entity_poly.pdbx_strand_id
1 'polypeptide(L)'
;MSLEEELFKIPKIQFPEDLSKISFLFKENGFVKIDGVFSKQEVEEMKNEMKKIIEEFEPSKHPKAIFTSNEQKHVSDNYFLKSVDKISFFYEEGESMKILG
;
A
#
# COMPACT_ATOMS: atom_id res chain seq x y z
N MET A 1 -12.75 10.20 -21.79
CA MET A 1 -12.22 8.83 -21.69
C MET A 1 -12.33 8.40 -20.25
N SER A 2 -12.80 7.18 -19.99
CA SER A 2 -12.97 6.64 -18.64
C SER A 2 -11.62 6.15 -18.08
N LEU A 3 -11.45 6.10 -16.75
CA LEU A 3 -10.27 5.53 -16.08
C LEU A 3 -9.97 4.08 -16.56
N GLU A 4 -11.02 3.35 -16.95
CA GLU A 4 -10.91 1.99 -17.49
C GLU A 4 -10.19 1.96 -18.85
N GLU A 5 -10.36 2.99 -19.68
CA GLU A 5 -9.69 3.10 -20.98
C GLU A 5 -8.20 3.45 -20.86
N GLU A 6 -7.80 4.17 -19.80
CA GLU A 6 -6.37 4.41 -19.48
C GLU A 6 -5.68 3.15 -18.94
N LEU A 7 -6.40 2.33 -18.16
CA LEU A 7 -5.88 1.09 -17.59
C LEU A 7 -5.45 0.08 -18.68
N PHE A 8 -6.09 0.12 -19.85
CA PHE A 8 -5.74 -0.72 -21.00
C PHE A 8 -4.39 -0.37 -21.65
N LYS A 9 -3.82 0.81 -21.35
CA LYS A 9 -2.50 1.23 -21.86
C LYS A 9 -1.33 0.89 -20.93
N ILE A 10 -1.59 0.35 -19.74
CA ILE A 10 -0.54 0.00 -18.78
C ILE A 10 0.27 -1.19 -19.33
N PRO A 11 1.62 -1.10 -19.40
CA PRO A 11 2.45 -2.25 -19.73
C PRO A 11 2.20 -3.36 -18.72
N LYS A 12 1.78 -4.53 -19.21
CA LYS A 12 1.34 -5.66 -18.38
C LYS A 12 2.02 -6.97 -18.75
N ILE A 13 2.29 -7.78 -17.74
CA ILE A 13 2.81 -9.16 -17.84
C ILE A 13 1.90 -10.07 -17.02
N GLN A 14 1.65 -11.29 -17.50
CA GLN A 14 1.01 -12.35 -16.71
C GLN A 14 2.09 -13.20 -16.07
N PHE A 15 2.06 -13.41 -14.76
CA PHE A 15 2.96 -14.33 -14.08
C PHE A 15 2.49 -15.78 -14.28
N PRO A 16 3.41 -16.75 -14.49
CA PRO A 16 4.87 -16.64 -14.56
C PRO A 16 5.42 -16.36 -15.97
N GLU A 17 4.58 -15.99 -16.93
CA GLU A 17 4.95 -15.89 -18.34
C GLU A 17 5.93 -14.74 -18.60
N ASP A 18 7.01 -15.06 -19.31
CA ASP A 18 7.99 -14.13 -19.91
C ASP A 18 8.37 -12.90 -19.05
N LEU A 19 8.90 -13.20 -17.85
CA LEU A 19 9.45 -12.20 -16.92
C LEU A 19 10.64 -11.43 -17.48
N SER A 20 11.22 -11.87 -18.61
CA SER A 20 12.38 -11.24 -19.25
C SER A 20 12.10 -9.80 -19.70
N LYS A 21 10.84 -9.49 -19.99
CA LYS A 21 10.39 -8.16 -20.44
C LYS A 21 10.24 -7.14 -19.32
N ILE A 22 10.23 -7.56 -18.05
CA ILE A 22 10.06 -6.66 -16.89
C ILE A 22 11.09 -5.54 -16.93
N SER A 23 12.37 -5.88 -17.14
CA SER A 23 13.45 -4.88 -17.12
C SER A 23 13.28 -3.82 -18.21
N PHE A 24 12.89 -4.25 -19.42
CA PHE A 24 12.68 -3.35 -20.54
C PHE A 24 11.46 -2.43 -20.30
N LEU A 25 10.31 -3.01 -19.99
CA LEU A 25 9.07 -2.26 -19.77
C LEU A 25 9.19 -1.29 -18.59
N PHE A 26 9.84 -1.70 -17.49
CA PHE A 26 10.07 -0.84 -16.34
C PHE A 26 11.00 0.34 -16.68
N LYS A 27 12.08 0.11 -17.44
CA LYS A 27 12.99 1.18 -17.85
C LYS A 27 12.31 2.20 -18.76
N GLU A 28 11.41 1.75 -19.64
CA GLU A 28 10.70 2.63 -20.57
C GLU A 28 9.56 3.41 -19.89
N ASN A 29 8.79 2.76 -19.01
CA ASN A 29 7.54 3.31 -18.49
C ASN A 29 7.62 3.77 -17.03
N GLY A 30 8.68 3.42 -16.30
CA GLY A 30 8.82 3.67 -14.86
C GLY A 30 8.01 2.72 -13.97
N PHE A 31 7.16 1.87 -14.56
CA PHE A 31 6.39 0.84 -13.87
C PHE A 31 5.99 -0.29 -14.85
N VAL A 32 5.60 -1.44 -14.31
CA VAL A 32 4.99 -2.54 -15.06
C VAL A 32 3.98 -3.25 -14.17
N LYS A 33 2.78 -3.53 -14.70
CA LYS A 33 1.77 -4.31 -14.00
C LYS A 33 2.07 -5.80 -14.20
N ILE A 34 2.14 -6.56 -13.11
CA ILE A 34 2.32 -8.02 -13.17
C ILE A 34 1.09 -8.66 -12.54
N ASP A 35 0.28 -9.30 -13.37
CA ASP A 35 -0.91 -10.03 -12.93
C ASP A 35 -0.54 -11.44 -12.47
N GLY A 36 -1.29 -12.00 -11.52
CA GLY A 36 -1.15 -13.40 -11.11
C GLY A 36 0.08 -13.72 -10.24
N VAL A 37 0.77 -12.71 -9.69
CA VAL A 37 1.91 -12.92 -8.77
C VAL A 37 1.48 -13.64 -7.50
N PHE A 38 0.32 -13.27 -6.96
CA PHE A 38 -0.29 -13.90 -5.80
C PHE A 38 -1.56 -14.64 -6.22
N SER A 39 -1.73 -15.84 -5.69
CA SER A 39 -2.99 -16.57 -5.74
C SER A 39 -4.07 -15.84 -4.94
N LYS A 40 -5.33 -16.18 -5.23
CA LYS A 40 -6.47 -15.65 -4.46
C LYS A 40 -6.38 -16.00 -2.97
N GLN A 41 -5.82 -17.16 -2.65
CA GLN A 41 -5.65 -17.62 -1.28
C GLN A 41 -4.60 -16.77 -0.54
N GLU A 42 -3.43 -16.55 -1.14
CA GLU A 42 -2.39 -15.69 -0.53
C GLU A 42 -2.89 -14.26 -0.29
N VAL A 43 -3.67 -13.72 -1.22
CA VAL A 43 -4.32 -12.41 -1.05
C VAL A 43 -5.29 -12.42 0.13
N GLU A 44 -6.07 -13.48 0.28
CA GLU A 44 -7.04 -13.58 1.39
C GLU A 44 -6.34 -13.79 2.74
N GLU A 45 -5.26 -14.57 2.79
CA GLU A 45 -4.42 -14.73 3.97
C GLU A 45 -3.82 -13.39 4.41
N MET A 46 -3.24 -12.61 3.48
CA MET A 46 -2.72 -11.27 3.79
C MET A 46 -3.80 -10.33 4.33
N LYS A 47 -5.01 -10.36 3.74
CA LYS A 47 -6.14 -9.55 4.22
C LYS A 47 -6.56 -9.94 5.64
N ASN A 48 -6.62 -11.24 5.93
CA ASN A 48 -7.03 -11.74 7.24
C ASN A 48 -6.01 -11.40 8.32
N GLU A 49 -4.71 -11.51 8.04
CA GLU A 49 -3.68 -11.07 8.97
C GLU A 49 -3.72 -9.56 9.21
N MET A 50 -3.95 -8.75 8.16
CA MET A 50 -4.12 -7.31 8.32
C MET A 50 -5.33 -6.96 9.19
N LYS A 51 -6.46 -7.66 9.02
CA LYS A 51 -7.65 -7.48 9.88
C LYS A 51 -7.34 -7.74 11.35
N LYS A 52 -6.66 -8.85 11.67
CA LYS A 52 -6.25 -9.17 13.05
C LYS A 52 -5.36 -8.08 13.65
N ILE A 53 -4.35 -7.62 12.91
CA ILE A 53 -3.44 -6.54 13.34
C ILE A 53 -4.23 -5.27 13.69
N ILE A 54 -5.26 -4.94 12.90
CA ILE A 54 -6.11 -3.78 13.14
C ILE A 54 -7.03 -3.99 14.35
N GLU A 55 -7.62 -5.19 14.49
CA GLU A 55 -8.51 -5.52 15.62
C GLU A 55 -7.77 -5.51 16.97
N GLU A 56 -6.51 -5.94 16.97
CA GLU A 56 -5.63 -5.92 18.16
C GLU A 56 -5.02 -4.54 18.43
N PHE A 57 -5.07 -3.63 17.45
CA PHE A 57 -4.53 -2.29 17.61
C PHE A 57 -5.37 -1.46 18.59
N GLU A 58 -4.72 -0.83 19.56
CA GLU A 58 -5.35 0.08 20.51
C GLU A 58 -5.00 1.54 20.19
N PRO A 59 -5.86 2.31 19.48
CA PRO A 59 -5.55 3.67 19.05
C PRO A 59 -5.20 4.63 20.20
N SER A 60 -5.69 4.35 21.42
CA SER A 60 -5.41 5.16 22.62
C SER A 60 -3.96 5.06 23.11
N LYS A 61 -3.25 3.98 22.76
CA LYS A 61 -1.85 3.73 23.15
C LYS A 61 -0.85 4.29 22.14
N HIS A 62 -1.31 4.83 21.01
CA HIS A 62 -0.46 5.28 19.92
C HIS A 62 -0.73 6.75 19.55
N PRO A 63 0.30 7.51 19.17
CA PRO A 63 0.10 8.88 18.70
C PRO A 63 -0.72 8.89 17.41
N LYS A 64 -1.63 9.86 17.28
CA LYS A 64 -2.32 10.12 16.01
C LYS A 64 -1.35 10.75 15.02
N ALA A 65 -0.57 9.91 14.34
CA ALA A 65 0.28 10.33 13.24
C ALA A 65 -0.58 10.46 11.97
N ILE A 66 -0.84 11.71 11.58
CA ILE A 66 -1.54 12.02 10.33
C ILE A 66 -0.50 12.14 9.24
N PHE A 67 -0.68 11.45 8.12
CA PHE A 67 0.19 11.59 6.97
C PHE A 67 -0.23 12.83 6.18
N THR A 68 0.53 13.93 6.28
CA THR A 68 0.28 15.17 5.54
C THR A 68 1.53 15.61 4.77
N SER A 69 1.37 16.10 3.54
CA SER A 69 2.48 16.68 2.74
C SER A 69 2.87 18.10 3.18
N ASN A 70 2.23 18.66 4.21
CA ASN A 70 2.48 20.01 4.71
C ASN A 70 3.48 19.99 5.86
N GLU A 71 4.42 20.93 5.87
CA GLU A 71 5.66 21.00 6.70
C GLU A 71 5.47 21.16 8.22
N GLN A 72 4.28 20.91 8.77
CA GLN A 72 4.05 20.99 10.21
C GLN A 72 3.87 19.60 10.82
N LYS A 73 4.83 19.12 11.64
CA LYS A 73 4.65 18.42 12.95
C LYS A 73 5.89 17.58 13.37
N HIS A 74 6.75 18.14 14.24
CA HIS A 74 7.90 17.43 14.84
C HIS A 74 7.59 16.09 15.58
N VAL A 75 6.33 15.85 15.99
CA VAL A 75 5.93 14.58 16.65
C VAL A 75 5.54 13.49 15.65
N SER A 76 4.90 13.84 14.51
CA SER A 76 4.64 12.86 13.45
C SER A 76 5.93 12.41 12.80
N ASP A 77 6.91 13.31 12.64
CA ASP A 77 8.22 12.99 12.05
C ASP A 77 8.97 11.97 12.91
N ASN A 78 8.97 12.13 14.24
CA ASN A 78 9.62 11.19 15.13
C ASN A 78 8.94 9.81 15.16
N TYR A 79 7.60 9.76 15.11
CA TYR A 79 6.87 8.49 15.03
C TYR A 79 7.10 7.79 13.68
N PHE A 80 7.13 8.56 12.59
CA PHE A 80 7.43 8.07 11.23
C PHE A 80 8.87 7.56 11.11
N LEU A 81 9.87 8.33 11.57
CA LEU A 81 11.27 7.89 11.52
C LEU A 81 11.51 6.63 12.37
N LYS A 82 10.80 6.49 13.50
CA LYS A 82 10.86 5.30 14.36
C LYS A 82 9.96 4.15 13.91
N SER A 83 9.22 4.29 12.80
CA SER A 83 8.39 3.19 12.26
C SER A 83 9.15 2.26 11.32
N VAL A 84 10.41 2.55 11.00
CA VAL A 84 11.21 1.81 10.01
C VAL A 84 11.29 0.31 10.29
N ASP A 85 11.24 -0.09 11.56
CA ASP A 85 11.36 -1.47 12.03
C ASP A 85 10.09 -1.96 12.76
N LYS A 86 8.95 -1.27 12.60
CA LYS A 86 7.70 -1.55 13.34
C LYS A 86 6.48 -1.52 12.44
N ILE A 87 5.44 -2.25 12.87
CA ILE A 87 4.09 -2.06 12.36
C ILE A 87 3.53 -0.79 13.03
N SER A 88 3.48 0.29 12.28
CA SER A 88 2.96 1.59 12.72
C SER A 88 1.71 1.98 11.93
N PHE A 89 0.86 2.79 12.55
CA PHE A 89 -0.45 3.14 12.03
C PHE A 89 -0.49 4.62 11.69
N PHE A 90 -0.87 4.93 10.45
CA PHE A 90 -0.97 6.30 9.94
C PHE A 90 -2.42 6.58 9.52
N TYR A 91 -2.90 7.77 9.84
CA TYR A 91 -4.27 8.19 9.56
C TYR A 91 -4.28 9.13 8.36
N GLU A 92 -5.32 9.02 7.53
CA GLU A 92 -5.62 10.00 6.49
C GLU A 92 -6.05 11.33 7.12
N GLU A 93 -5.80 12.43 6.40
CA GLU A 93 -6.20 13.76 6.85
C GLU A 93 -7.73 13.88 6.90
N GLY A 94 -8.27 14.18 8.07
CA GLY A 94 -9.72 14.37 8.28
C GLY A 94 -10.52 13.08 8.52
N GLU A 95 -9.90 11.91 8.49
CA GLU A 95 -10.59 10.62 8.72
C GLU A 95 -10.13 9.95 10.03
N SER A 96 -11.08 9.31 10.72
CA SER A 96 -10.79 8.25 11.69
C SER A 96 -10.69 6.92 10.96
N MET A 97 -9.73 6.06 11.34
CA MET A 97 -9.49 4.73 10.73
C MET A 97 -10.80 3.99 10.42
N LYS A 98 -11.12 3.86 9.13
CA LYS A 98 -12.26 3.06 8.65
C LYS A 98 -11.73 1.71 8.16
N ILE A 99 -12.24 0.63 8.73
CA ILE A 99 -12.08 -0.70 8.16
C ILE A 99 -13.12 -0.83 7.05
N LEU A 100 -12.68 -0.79 5.79
CA LEU A 100 -13.50 -1.21 4.67
C LEU A 100 -13.56 -2.74 4.70
N GLY A 101 -14.71 -3.27 5.10
CA GLY A 101 -15.03 -4.70 5.11
C GLY A 101 -15.38 -5.23 3.73
#